data_AF-A0A5N1JYT5-F1
#
_entry.id   AF-A0A5N1JYT5-F1
#
_cell.length_a   1.000
_cell.length_b   1.000
_cell.length_c   1.000
_cell.angle_alpha   90.00
_cell.angle_beta   90.00
_cell.angle_gamma   90.00
#
_symmetry.space_group_name_H-M   'P 1'
#
loop_
_entity.id
_entity.type
_entity.pdbx_description
1 polymer ?
#
loop_
_entity_poly.entity_id
_entity_poly.type
_entity_poly.pdbx_seq_one_letter_code
_entity_poly.pdbx_strand_id
1 'polypeptide(L)'
;MAQTNARNLKKLIALQKLGAARLEASLAVTNNRKTALDEEREALIAMQDRRYDGSSFTVDPALLIKRLGGNASESESIEQQLESQRSGLLKEQRRVELLEDRLETVRNDTERRELASLIEEFISRKTSTA
;
A
#
# COMPACT_ATOMS: atom_id res chain seq x y z
N MET A 1 -19.12 -9.20 26.28
CA MET A 1 -19.24 -8.92 24.82
C MET A 1 -18.13 -8.00 24.28
N ALA A 2 -17.68 -6.96 25.02
CA ALA A 2 -16.64 -6.03 24.56
C ALA A 2 -15.28 -6.67 24.22
N GLN A 3 -14.81 -7.63 25.03
CA GLN A 3 -13.56 -8.36 24.78
C GLN A 3 -13.58 -9.17 23.47
N THR A 4 -14.71 -9.83 23.15
CA THR A 4 -14.90 -10.57 21.89
C THR A 4 -14.85 -9.62 20.69
N ASN A 5 -15.42 -8.42 20.83
CA ASN A 5 -15.41 -7.39 19.78
C ASN A 5 -13.98 -6.86 19.52
N ALA A 6 -13.23 -6.52 20.58
CA ALA A 6 -11.84 -6.07 20.45
C ALA A 6 -10.92 -7.16 19.84
N ARG A 7 -11.10 -8.43 20.22
CA ARG A 7 -10.34 -9.56 19.63
C ARG A 7 -10.63 -9.70 18.13
N ASN A 8 -11.88 -9.56 17.72
CA ASN A 8 -12.26 -9.65 16.31
C ASN A 8 -11.72 -8.46 15.49
N LEU A 9 -11.76 -7.24 16.04
CA LEU A 9 -11.16 -6.06 15.40
C LEU A 9 -9.66 -6.25 15.19
N LYS A 10 -8.91 -6.75 16.19
CA LYS A 10 -7.47 -7.05 16.05
C LYS A 10 -7.18 -8.04 14.92
N LYS A 11 -7.98 -9.10 14.80
CA LYS A 11 -7.85 -10.07 13.70
C LYS A 11 -8.12 -9.42 12.34
N LEU A 12 -9.16 -8.60 12.24
CA LEU A 12 -9.50 -7.89 11.01
C LEU A 12 -8.39 -6.92 10.60
N ILE A 13 -7.83 -6.16 11.55
CA ILE A 13 -6.68 -5.26 11.31
C ILE A 13 -5.48 -6.06 10.78
N ALA A 14 -5.15 -7.20 11.40
CA ALA A 14 -4.05 -8.04 10.96
C ALA A 14 -4.24 -8.54 9.51
N LEU A 15 -5.46 -8.93 9.14
CA LEU A 15 -5.80 -9.33 7.78
C LEU A 15 -5.66 -8.17 6.79
N GLN A 16 -6.12 -6.96 7.14
CA GLN A 16 -5.98 -5.80 6.24
C GLN A 16 -4.52 -5.35 6.09
N LYS A 17 -3.72 -5.40 7.16
CA LYS A 17 -2.27 -5.14 7.08
C LYS A 17 -1.56 -6.13 6.16
N LEU A 18 -1.96 -7.40 6.19
CA LEU A 18 -1.44 -8.41 5.25
C LEU A 18 -1.86 -8.09 3.80
N GLY A 19 -3.10 -7.65 3.59
CA GLY A 19 -3.59 -7.17 2.29
C GLY A 19 -2.78 -6.00 1.75
N ALA A 20 -2.51 -5.00 2.59
CA ALA A 20 -1.67 -3.85 2.27
C ALA A 20 -0.24 -4.27 1.91
N ALA A 21 0.40 -5.13 2.71
CA ALA A 21 1.74 -5.65 2.42
C ALA A 21 1.82 -6.39 1.07
N ARG A 22 0.76 -7.13 0.70
CA ARG A 22 0.66 -7.77 -0.62
C ARG A 22 0.60 -6.76 -1.76
N LEU A 23 -0.14 -5.66 -1.58
CA LEU A 23 -0.23 -4.59 -2.57
C LEU A 23 1.10 -3.83 -2.69
N GLU A 24 1.80 -3.58 -1.58
CA GLU A 24 3.14 -3.00 -1.56
C GLU A 24 4.16 -3.87 -2.30
N ALA A 25 4.16 -5.19 -2.06
CA ALA A 25 5.02 -6.11 -2.79
C ALA A 25 4.71 -6.11 -4.29
N SER A 26 3.43 -6.06 -4.66
CA SER A 26 3.00 -5.98 -6.06
C SER A 26 3.45 -4.66 -6.71
N LEU A 27 3.35 -3.53 -5.99
CA LEU A 27 3.85 -2.23 -6.44
C LEU A 27 5.36 -2.26 -6.66
N ALA A 28 6.13 -2.89 -5.77
CA ALA A 28 7.57 -3.01 -5.92
C ALA A 28 7.95 -3.76 -7.20
N VAL A 29 7.27 -4.88 -7.49
CA VAL A 29 7.48 -5.65 -8.73
C VAL A 29 7.15 -4.82 -9.97
N THR A 30 6.01 -4.13 -9.97
CA THR A 30 5.60 -3.28 -11.12
C THR A 30 6.57 -2.11 -11.32
N ASN A 31 7.03 -1.47 -10.24
CA ASN A 31 8.03 -0.40 -10.32
C ASN A 31 9.36 -0.90 -10.88
N ASN A 32 9.83 -2.07 -10.44
CA ASN A 32 11.05 -2.67 -10.98
C ASN A 32 10.93 -2.94 -12.48
N ARG A 33 9.75 -3.39 -12.94
CA ARG A 33 9.49 -3.56 -14.38
C ARG A 33 9.52 -2.22 -15.11
N LYS A 34 8.96 -1.16 -14.53
CA LYS A 34 9.03 0.20 -15.09
C LYS A 34 10.49 0.65 -15.25
N THR A 35 11.30 0.53 -14.21
CA THR A 35 12.72 0.89 -14.25
C THR A 35 13.47 0.14 -15.34
N ALA A 36 13.21 -1.17 -15.49
CA ALA A 36 13.83 -1.95 -16.56
C ALA A 36 13.42 -1.49 -17.98
N LEU A 37 12.17 -1.03 -18.17
CA LEU A 37 11.75 -0.43 -19.43
C LEU A 37 12.37 0.93 -19.67
N ASP A 38 12.52 1.75 -18.63
CA ASP A 38 13.19 3.05 -18.73
C ASP A 38 14.67 2.87 -19.12
N GLU A 39 15.36 1.92 -18.50
CA GLU A 39 16.74 1.54 -18.87
C GLU A 39 16.84 1.03 -20.32
N GLU A 40 15.90 0.17 -20.74
CA GLU A 40 15.84 -0.29 -22.13
C GLU A 40 15.64 0.88 -23.09
N ARG A 41 14.73 1.80 -22.76
CA ARG A 41 14.43 2.98 -23.58
C ARG A 41 15.66 3.86 -23.74
N GLU A 42 16.37 4.15 -22.65
CA GLU A 42 17.62 4.92 -22.68
C GLU A 42 18.67 4.25 -23.57
N ALA A 43 18.82 2.92 -23.46
CA ALA A 43 19.74 2.17 -24.31
C ALA A 43 19.34 2.23 -25.80
N LEU A 44 18.06 2.12 -26.12
CA LEU A 44 17.56 2.20 -27.49
C LEU A 44 17.76 3.60 -28.10
N ILE A 45 17.56 4.66 -27.31
CA ILE A 45 17.82 6.04 -27.73
C ILE A 45 19.32 6.23 -27.98
N ALA A 46 20.18 5.79 -27.06
CA ALA A 46 21.64 5.87 -27.24
C ALA A 46 22.12 5.10 -28.47
N MET A 47 21.48 3.97 -28.81
CA MET A 47 21.75 3.24 -30.06
C MET A 47 21.35 4.06 -31.29
N GLN A 48 20.21 4.76 -31.24
CA GLN A 48 19.77 5.65 -32.31
C GLN A 48 20.73 6.83 -32.50
N ASP A 49 21.23 7.44 -31.42
CA ASP A 49 22.13 8.59 -31.49
C ASP A 49 23.47 8.25 -32.14
N ARG A 50 24.04 7.08 -31.82
CA ARG A 50 25.29 6.57 -32.44
C ARG A 50 25.21 6.44 -33.96
N ARG A 51 24.00 6.33 -34.53
CA ARG A 51 23.77 6.34 -35.98
C ARG A 51 24.10 7.69 -36.61
N TYR A 52 23.90 8.79 -35.89
CA TYR A 52 24.18 10.15 -36.35
C TYR A 52 25.67 10.52 -36.16
N ASP A 53 26.41 9.80 -35.31
CA ASP A 53 27.83 10.02 -35.02
C ASP A 53 28.79 9.40 -36.07
N GLY A 54 28.28 8.91 -37.20
CA GLY A 54 29.11 8.35 -38.28
C GLY A 54 29.73 6.98 -38.00
N SER A 55 29.39 6.35 -36.86
CA SER A 55 29.75 4.96 -36.58
C SER A 55 28.93 4.00 -37.45
N SER A 56 29.53 2.90 -37.93
CA SER A 56 28.82 1.93 -38.78
C SER A 56 27.73 1.22 -37.98
N PHE A 57 26.53 1.78 -37.99
CA PHE A 57 25.39 1.26 -37.26
C PHE A 57 24.82 0.05 -38.01
N THR A 58 24.97 -1.15 -37.45
CA THR A 58 24.62 -2.43 -38.08
C THR A 58 23.18 -2.89 -37.81
N VAL A 59 22.44 -2.17 -36.96
CA VAL A 59 21.07 -2.54 -36.57
C VAL A 59 20.05 -1.86 -37.47
N ASP A 60 19.02 -2.60 -37.88
CA ASP A 60 17.92 -2.09 -38.69
C ASP A 60 17.15 -0.98 -37.93
N PRO A 61 17.07 0.26 -38.47
CA PRO A 61 16.32 1.35 -37.88
C PRO A 61 14.83 1.04 -37.68
N ALA A 62 14.22 0.26 -38.57
CA ALA A 62 12.80 -0.11 -38.44
C ALA A 62 12.56 -0.99 -37.20
N LEU A 63 13.53 -1.85 -36.86
CA LEU A 63 13.49 -2.69 -35.67
C LEU A 63 13.60 -1.85 -34.38
N LEU A 64 14.49 -0.86 -34.36
CA LEU A 64 14.62 0.07 -33.23
C LEU A 64 13.32 0.86 -33.00
N ILE A 65 12.76 1.44 -34.05
CA ILE A 65 11.50 2.21 -33.97
C ILE A 65 10.37 1.32 -33.45
N LYS A 66 10.26 0.09 -33.97
CA LYS A 66 9.25 -0.87 -33.51
C LYS A 66 9.41 -1.19 -32.02
N ARG A 67 10.65 -1.38 -31.55
CA ARG A 67 10.95 -1.70 -30.15
C ARG A 67 10.70 -0.52 -29.22
N LEU A 68 11.04 0.70 -29.63
CA LEU A 68 10.70 1.94 -28.92
C LEU A 68 9.18 2.11 -28.81
N GLY A 69 8.43 1.84 -29.89
CA GLY A 69 6.97 1.87 -29.87
C GLY A 69 6.38 0.83 -28.90
N GLY A 70 6.91 -0.40 -28.90
CA GLY A 70 6.53 -1.43 -27.94
C GLY A 70 6.80 -1.02 -26.49
N ASN A 71 8.01 -0.53 -26.22
CA ASN A 71 8.42 -0.04 -24.90
C ASN A 71 7.51 1.11 -24.41
N ALA A 72 7.13 2.05 -25.30
CA ALA A 72 6.21 3.13 -24.96
C ALA A 72 4.81 2.61 -24.58
N SER A 73 4.27 1.66 -25.37
CA SER A 73 2.97 1.05 -25.06
C SER A 73 2.97 0.24 -23.77
N GLU A 74 4.06 -0.48 -23.49
CA GLU A 74 4.21 -1.26 -22.25
C GLU A 74 4.36 -0.33 -21.04
N SER A 75 5.13 0.76 -21.19
CA SER A 75 5.27 1.80 -20.17
C SER A 75 3.92 2.42 -19.78
N GLU A 76 3.06 2.75 -20.76
CA GLU A 76 1.72 3.27 -20.49
C GLU A 76 0.86 2.26 -19.72
N SER A 77 0.88 0.99 -20.13
CA SER A 77 0.15 -0.07 -19.43
C SER A 77 0.63 -0.25 -17.98
N ILE A 78 1.93 -0.18 -17.75
CA ILE A 78 2.53 -0.25 -16.42
C ILE A 78 2.15 0.96 -15.56
N GLU A 79 2.10 2.16 -16.13
CA GLU A 79 1.66 3.35 -15.40
C GLU A 79 0.22 3.24 -14.94
N GLN A 80 -0.68 2.77 -15.80
CA GLN A 80 -2.08 2.49 -15.42
C GLN A 80 -2.17 1.42 -14.31
N GLN A 81 -1.33 0.38 -14.38
CA GLN A 81 -1.26 -0.64 -13.34
C GLN A 81 -0.76 -0.07 -12.01
N LEU A 82 0.27 0.77 -12.03
CA LEU A 82 0.80 1.45 -10.83
C LEU A 82 -0.25 2.37 -10.20
N GLU A 83 -0.96 3.15 -11.00
CA GLU A 83 -2.06 4.01 -10.56
C GLU A 83 -3.13 3.19 -9.80
N SER A 84 -3.58 2.09 -10.43
CA SER A 84 -4.56 1.18 -9.85
C SER A 84 -4.07 0.59 -8.52
N GLN A 85 -2.85 0.06 -8.50
CA GLN A 85 -2.23 -0.53 -7.31
C GLN A 85 -2.05 0.50 -6.17
N ARG A 86 -1.61 1.73 -6.48
CA ARG A 86 -1.48 2.83 -5.51
C ARG A 86 -2.85 3.19 -4.92
N SER A 87 -3.87 3.31 -5.76
CA SER A 87 -5.24 3.59 -5.31
C SER A 87 -5.78 2.48 -4.39
N GLY A 88 -5.47 1.21 -4.71
CA GLY A 88 -5.83 0.05 -3.89
C GLY A 88 -5.13 0.08 -2.53
N LEU A 89 -3.84 0.36 -2.51
CA LEU A 89 -3.07 0.45 -1.27
C LEU A 89 -3.61 1.54 -0.36
N LEU A 90 -3.88 2.74 -0.90
CA LEU A 90 -4.45 3.85 -0.13
C LEU A 90 -5.79 3.50 0.50
N LYS A 91 -6.64 2.74 -0.20
CA LYS A 91 -7.93 2.28 0.34
C LYS A 91 -7.73 1.31 1.52
N GLU A 92 -6.81 0.37 1.40
CA GLU A 92 -6.53 -0.58 2.48
C GLU A 92 -5.87 0.09 3.68
N GLN A 93 -4.97 1.05 3.46
CA GLN A 93 -4.36 1.84 4.54
C GLN A 93 -5.42 2.64 5.31
N ARG A 94 -6.30 3.37 4.62
CA ARG A 94 -7.44 4.07 5.26
C ARG A 94 -8.37 3.11 6.01
N ARG A 95 -8.57 1.90 5.48
CA ARG A 95 -9.38 0.89 6.17
C ARG A 95 -8.72 0.43 7.46
N VAL A 96 -7.40 0.27 7.48
CA VAL A 96 -6.65 -0.07 8.69
C VAL A 96 -6.80 1.04 9.74
N GLU A 97 -6.61 2.31 9.35
CA GLU A 97 -6.76 3.48 10.24
C GLU A 97 -8.14 3.49 10.91
N LEU A 98 -9.22 3.35 10.14
CA LEU A 98 -10.59 3.32 10.67
C LEU A 98 -10.83 2.16 11.65
N LEU A 99 -10.19 1.01 11.42
CA LEU A 99 -10.31 -0.13 12.32
C LEU A 99 -9.52 0.06 13.61
N GLU A 100 -8.37 0.75 13.53
CA GLU A 100 -7.55 1.12 14.67
C GLU A 100 -8.27 2.15 15.54
N ASP A 101 -8.86 3.20 14.96
CA ASP A 101 -9.70 4.19 15.67
C ASP A 101 -10.88 3.51 16.40
N ARG A 102 -11.51 2.55 15.73
CA ARG A 102 -12.62 1.79 16.33
C ARG A 102 -12.15 0.89 17.47
N LEU A 103 -10.97 0.29 17.34
CA LEU A 103 -10.37 -0.50 18.42
C LEU A 103 -10.02 0.38 19.63
N GLU A 104 -9.51 1.58 19.40
CA GLU A 104 -9.24 2.56 20.44
C GLU A 104 -10.50 3.01 21.16
N THR A 105 -11.57 3.33 20.42
CA THR A 105 -12.88 3.67 21.01
C THR A 105 -13.38 2.56 21.94
N VAL A 106 -13.30 1.29 21.49
CA VAL A 106 -13.72 0.15 22.32
C VAL A 106 -12.88 0.02 23.59
N ARG A 107 -11.57 0.30 23.53
CA ARG A 107 -10.65 0.28 24.68
C ARG A 107 -11.00 1.38 25.69
N ASN A 108 -11.16 2.61 25.20
CA ASN A 108 -11.52 3.76 26.04
C ASN A 108 -12.87 3.54 26.74
N ASP A 109 -13.85 2.95 26.05
CA ASP A 109 -15.14 2.59 26.64
C ASP A 109 -15.02 1.51 27.72
N THR A 110 -14.13 0.52 27.55
CA THR A 110 -13.88 -0.47 28.60
C THR A 110 -13.21 0.15 29.82
N GLU A 111 -12.18 0.98 29.62
CA GLU A 111 -11.47 1.67 30.72
C GLU A 111 -12.41 2.60 31.49
N ARG A 112 -13.26 3.37 30.79
CA ARG A 112 -14.26 4.23 31.43
C ARG A 112 -15.25 3.44 32.29
N ARG A 113 -15.73 2.28 31.81
CA ARG A 113 -16.63 1.41 32.59
C ARG A 113 -15.93 0.82 33.81
N GLU A 114 -14.68 0.41 33.69
CA GLU A 114 -13.88 -0.12 34.80
C GLU A 114 -13.64 0.97 35.87
N LEU A 115 -13.30 2.19 35.46
CA LEU A 115 -13.15 3.33 36.36
C LEU A 115 -14.46 3.70 37.07
N ALA A 116 -15.58 3.72 36.35
CA ALA A 116 -16.90 3.97 36.95
C ALA A 116 -17.25 2.91 37.99
N SER A 117 -17.01 1.63 37.69
CA SER A 117 -17.22 0.52 38.62
C SER A 117 -16.39 0.65 39.90
N LEU A 118 -15.12 1.08 39.80
CA LEU A 118 -14.26 1.31 40.96
C LEU A 118 -14.75 2.46 41.83
N ILE A 119 -15.24 3.54 41.21
CA ILE A 119 -15.81 4.70 41.91
C ILE A 119 -17.09 4.28 42.65
N GLU A 120 -17.99 3.56 41.99
CA GLU A 120 -19.22 3.03 42.61
C GLU A 120 -18.89 2.13 43.81
N GLU A 121 -17.94 1.21 43.65
CA GLU A 121 -17.50 0.34 44.75
C GLU A 121 -16.93 1.14 45.93
N PHE A 122 -16.11 2.16 45.67
CA PHE A 122 -15.57 3.02 46.71
C PHE A 122 -16.65 3.81 47.45
N ILE A 123 -17.63 4.36 46.72
CA ILE A 123 -18.77 5.07 47.32
C ILE A 123 -19.59 4.12 48.19
N SER A 124 -19.95 2.94 47.69
CA SER A 124 -20.72 1.93 48.44
C SER A 124 -20.00 1.47 49.71
N ARG A 125 -18.68 1.27 49.66
CA ARG A 125 -17.88 0.92 50.85
C ARG A 125 -17.90 2.04 51.89
N LYS A 126 -17.77 3.31 51.45
CA LYS A 126 -17.76 4.47 52.36
C LYS A 126 -19.11 4.73 53.01
N THR A 127 -20.22 4.52 52.29
CA THR A 127 -21.58 4.71 52.82
C THR A 127 -22.07 3.54 53.66
N SER A 128 -21.55 2.32 53.47
CA SER A 128 -21.91 1.15 54.28
C SER A 128 -21.24 1.11 55.67
N THR A 129 -20.21 1.93 55.90
CA THR A 129 -19.51 2.04 57.20
C THR A 129 -19.98 3.20 58.07
N ALA A 130 -21.00 3.95 57.63
CA ALA A 130 -21.67 5.03 58.37
C ALA A 130 -23.05 4.55 58.84
#